data_AF-A0A067FAN7-F1
#
_entry.id   AF-A0A067FAN7-F1
#
_cell.length_a   1.000
_cell.length_b   1.000
_cell.length_c   1.000
_cell.angle_alpha   90.00
_cell.angle_beta   90.00
_cell.angle_gamma   90.00
#
_symmetry.space_group_name_H-M   'P 1'
#
loop_
_entity.id
_entity.type
_entity.pdbx_description
1 polymer ?
#
loop_
_entity_poly.entity_id
_entity_poly.type
_entity_poly.pdbx_seq_one_letter_code
_entity_poly.pdbx_strand_id
1 'polypeptide(L)'
;MAATRPRLPDDTVFYSIYPDSTLSTSSLQSLHLQILDHLSPLISDYIWQHEPFNLSLSTTAIPHLHGHLRFGDNLEDEWFTVFLLFEISRAFHALSIRVWDSDGEFLLIEAAFHLPRWLNPDNSENRLFIRRGDLHIIPKTSLPDPTLVDSLNFLINNENESRASEAIQNAVKRKISDYPHRAKRNMHNVRVRVPVSVAQVLKHEPCLISLAVEGFYDRDIDTMKYAAKMERFLSKGKEEELVLVNVKMSRAMYAQLMQQTFQAPKCYPMPSRSGDAAGYLEAELGMKIACGFEMVYWQRKKEGDEGKGSTRSKYFESLEKSGYFEGLIPGSKEYKRLMENAEEYYRKSNLFVRTSEMLSAPVRRIDEILALPHSVNDFRSQEVPPADDDSWLYSGED
;
A
#
# COMPACT_ATOMS: atom_id res chain seq x y z
N MET A 1 7.10 19.94 -30.47
CA MET A 1 7.91 19.37 -29.37
C MET A 1 6.96 18.55 -28.53
N ALA A 2 7.00 17.22 -28.64
CA ALA A 2 6.19 16.35 -27.81
C ALA A 2 6.64 16.54 -26.36
N ALA A 3 5.73 16.98 -25.49
CA ALA A 3 5.98 17.02 -24.06
C ALA A 3 6.22 15.58 -23.61
N THR A 4 7.47 15.25 -23.29
CA THR A 4 7.82 14.00 -22.63
C THR A 4 7.05 13.97 -21.32
N ARG A 5 5.99 13.16 -21.25
CA ARG A 5 5.29 12.87 -19.99
C ARG A 5 6.37 12.41 -18.99
N PRO A 6 6.38 12.93 -17.75
CA PRO A 6 7.26 12.38 -16.73
C PRO A 6 6.98 10.87 -16.65
N ARG A 7 8.04 10.06 -16.75
CA ARG A 7 7.91 8.61 -16.58
C ARG A 7 7.27 8.38 -15.21
N LEU A 8 6.13 7.69 -15.21
CA LEU A 8 5.52 7.25 -13.96
C LEU A 8 6.53 6.33 -13.26
N PRO A 9 6.57 6.33 -11.92
CA PRO A 9 7.27 5.30 -11.17
C PRO A 9 6.86 3.92 -11.67
N ASP A 10 7.84 3.07 -11.97
CA ASP A 10 7.59 1.67 -12.32
C ASP A 10 6.89 0.97 -11.13
N ASP A 11 6.15 -0.10 -11.42
CA ASP A 11 5.47 -0.95 -10.42
C ASP A 11 4.48 -0.20 -9.51
N THR A 12 3.77 0.79 -10.07
CA THR A 12 2.81 1.63 -9.36
C THR A 12 1.48 1.66 -10.06
N VAL A 13 0.41 1.37 -9.32
CA VAL A 13 -0.97 1.52 -9.80
C VAL A 13 -1.52 2.87 -9.38
N PHE A 14 -2.16 3.58 -10.30
CA PHE A 14 -2.80 4.87 -10.13
C PHE A 14 -4.30 4.74 -10.33
N TYR A 15 -5.06 5.54 -9.59
CA TYR A 15 -6.51 5.55 -9.74
C TYR A 15 -7.12 6.91 -9.42
N SER A 16 -8.23 7.19 -10.09
CA SER A 16 -9.03 8.40 -9.90
C SER A 16 -10.51 8.05 -9.88
N ILE A 17 -11.24 8.61 -8.91
CA ILE A 17 -12.65 8.34 -8.63
C ILE A 17 -13.42 9.64 -8.80
N TYR A 18 -14.21 9.72 -9.86
CA TYR A 18 -14.97 10.90 -10.26
C TYR A 18 -16.45 10.74 -9.89
N PRO A 19 -17.00 11.61 -9.03
CA PRO A 19 -18.44 11.69 -8.82
C PRO A 19 -19.16 12.23 -10.06
N ASP A 20 -20.40 11.78 -10.28
CA ASP A 20 -21.22 12.21 -11.43
C ASP A 20 -21.51 13.72 -11.44
N SER A 21 -21.58 14.33 -10.25
CA SER A 21 -21.78 15.77 -10.08
C SER A 21 -20.54 16.41 -9.48
N THR A 22 -20.31 17.69 -9.83
CA THR A 22 -19.24 18.47 -9.20
C THR A 22 -19.58 18.68 -7.73
N LEU A 23 -18.89 17.94 -6.86
CA LEU A 23 -19.08 18.03 -5.42
C LEU A 23 -18.33 19.23 -4.84
N SER A 24 -18.91 19.85 -3.81
CA SER A 24 -18.17 20.76 -2.93
C SER A 24 -17.05 20.01 -2.21
N THR A 25 -16.01 20.72 -1.77
CA THR A 25 -14.91 20.14 -0.97
C THR A 25 -15.44 19.35 0.23
N SER A 26 -16.44 19.89 0.94
CA SER A 26 -17.06 19.21 2.09
C SER A 26 -17.78 17.91 1.72
N SER A 27 -18.48 17.89 0.58
CA SER A 27 -19.16 16.69 0.09
C SER A 27 -18.17 15.63 -0.39
N LEU A 28 -17.07 16.06 -1.02
CA LEU A 28 -15.97 15.20 -1.43
C LEU A 28 -15.22 14.60 -0.23
N GLN A 29 -15.01 15.39 0.83
CA GLN A 29 -14.47 14.91 2.12
C GLN A 29 -15.39 13.86 2.75
N SER A 30 -16.71 14.08 2.72
CA SER A 30 -17.69 13.12 3.21
C SER A 30 -17.66 11.81 2.42
N LEU A 31 -17.62 11.89 1.08
CA LEU A 31 -17.48 10.73 0.21
C LEU A 31 -16.19 9.96 0.51
N HIS A 32 -15.07 10.67 0.68
CA HIS A 32 -13.79 10.06 1.03
C HIS A 32 -13.88 9.24 2.33
N LEU A 33 -14.44 9.81 3.40
CA LEU A 33 -14.59 9.11 4.67
C LEU A 33 -15.55 7.91 4.57
N GLN A 34 -16.63 8.03 3.80
CA GLN A 34 -17.56 6.92 3.57
C GLN A 34 -16.90 5.76 2.81
N ILE A 35 -16.05 6.06 1.82
CA ILE A 35 -15.28 5.04 1.10
C ILE A 35 -14.29 4.35 2.03
N LEU A 36 -13.52 5.11 2.82
CA LEU A 36 -12.57 4.53 3.76
C LEU A 36 -13.25 3.65 4.82
N ASP A 37 -14.38 4.08 5.36
CA ASP A 37 -15.18 3.30 6.30
C ASP A 37 -15.69 1.99 5.67
N HIS A 38 -16.18 2.07 4.42
CA HIS A 38 -16.64 0.91 3.66
C HIS A 38 -15.52 -0.13 3.41
N LEU A 39 -14.31 0.33 3.09
CA LEU A 39 -13.17 -0.55 2.79
C LEU A 39 -12.42 -1.04 4.03
N SER A 40 -12.57 -0.38 5.17
CA SER A 40 -11.85 -0.69 6.40
C SER A 40 -11.87 -2.19 6.78
N PRO A 41 -13.01 -2.91 6.73
CA PRO A 41 -13.04 -4.34 7.07
C PRO A 41 -12.25 -5.23 6.10
N LEU A 42 -12.00 -4.76 4.87
CA LEU A 42 -11.28 -5.49 3.83
C LEU A 42 -9.76 -5.32 3.96
N ILE A 43 -9.31 -4.12 4.36
CA ILE A 43 -7.89 -3.75 4.32
C ILE A 43 -7.21 -3.78 5.70
N SER A 44 -7.96 -3.74 6.81
CA SER A 44 -7.38 -3.57 8.17
C SER A 44 -6.40 -4.67 8.57
N ASP A 45 -6.64 -5.91 8.15
CA ASP A 45 -5.79 -7.06 8.47
C ASP A 45 -4.77 -7.38 7.37
N TYR A 46 -4.74 -6.62 6.29
CA TYR A 46 -3.88 -6.85 5.13
C TYR A 46 -2.56 -6.09 5.28
N ILE A 47 -1.44 -6.78 5.03
CA ILE A 47 -0.10 -6.18 5.08
C ILE A 47 0.38 -5.93 3.65
N TRP A 48 0.32 -4.66 3.27
CA TRP A 48 0.82 -4.14 2.00
C TRP A 48 2.35 -4.17 1.96
N GLN A 49 2.94 -4.33 0.78
CA GLN A 49 4.39 -4.39 0.63
C GLN A 49 5.03 -2.99 0.75
N HIS A 50 4.89 -2.12 -0.25
CA HIS A 50 5.49 -0.79 -0.18
C HIS A 50 4.52 0.26 0.37
N GLU A 51 3.32 0.36 -0.22
CA GLU A 51 2.35 1.39 0.13
C GLU A 51 0.93 0.82 0.28
N PRO A 52 0.19 1.20 1.33
CA PRO A 52 -1.20 0.80 1.47
C PRO A 52 -2.10 1.58 0.52
N PHE A 53 -3.27 1.00 0.23
CA PHE A 53 -4.35 1.72 -0.43
C PHE A 53 -4.62 3.06 0.25
N ASN A 54 -4.67 4.14 -0.53
CA ASN A 54 -4.84 5.50 -0.02
C ASN A 54 -5.71 6.32 -0.96
N LEU A 55 -6.35 7.33 -0.39
CA LEU A 55 -7.16 8.27 -1.13
C LEU A 55 -6.85 9.70 -0.66
N SER A 56 -6.73 10.58 -1.64
CA SER A 56 -6.47 12.00 -1.49
C SER A 56 -7.48 12.79 -2.30
N LEU A 57 -7.80 14.00 -1.85
CA LEU A 57 -8.71 14.89 -2.56
C LEU A 57 -7.93 15.69 -3.58
N SER A 58 -8.47 15.78 -4.79
CA SER A 58 -8.02 16.73 -5.79
C SER A 58 -9.15 17.70 -6.11
N THR A 59 -8.85 19.00 -6.03
CA THR A 59 -9.76 20.10 -6.38
C THR A 59 -9.39 20.74 -7.73
N THR A 60 -8.35 20.24 -8.42
CA THR A 60 -7.88 20.81 -9.69
C THR A 60 -8.66 20.26 -10.87
N ALA A 61 -9.11 21.15 -11.77
CA ALA A 61 -9.92 20.89 -12.96
C ALA A 61 -11.30 20.26 -12.70
N ILE A 62 -11.35 19.04 -12.17
CA ILE A 62 -12.57 18.30 -11.83
C ILE A 62 -12.40 17.83 -10.38
N PRO A 63 -13.25 18.23 -9.43
CA PRO A 63 -13.17 17.72 -8.06
C PRO A 63 -13.33 16.19 -8.02
N HIS A 64 -12.33 15.47 -7.53
CA HIS A 64 -12.31 14.01 -7.52
C HIS A 64 -11.44 13.46 -6.39
N LEU A 65 -11.56 12.17 -6.10
CA LEU A 65 -10.60 11.46 -5.25
C LEU A 65 -9.58 10.77 -6.14
N HIS A 66 -8.34 10.68 -5.69
CA HIS A 66 -7.31 9.91 -6.39
C HIS A 66 -6.39 9.25 -5.40
N GLY A 67 -5.67 8.25 -5.86
CA GLY A 67 -4.66 7.57 -5.09
C GLY A 67 -3.68 6.87 -6.01
N HIS A 68 -2.63 6.37 -5.41
CA HIS A 68 -1.66 5.50 -6.05
C HIS A 68 -1.03 4.62 -4.99
N LEU A 69 -0.53 3.46 -5.37
CA LEU A 69 0.34 2.69 -4.50
C LEU A 69 1.36 1.95 -5.32
N ARG A 70 2.59 1.96 -4.81
CA ARG A 70 3.66 1.12 -5.31
C ARG A 70 3.42 -0.32 -4.85
N PHE A 71 3.26 -1.24 -5.80
CA PHE A 71 3.08 -2.67 -5.52
C PHE A 71 4.38 -3.46 -5.62
N GLY A 72 5.40 -2.93 -6.30
CA GLY A 72 6.71 -3.59 -6.43
C GLY A 72 6.57 -4.98 -7.07
N ASP A 73 7.15 -5.99 -6.43
CA ASP A 73 7.06 -7.38 -6.92
C ASP A 73 5.74 -8.09 -6.51
N ASN A 74 4.92 -7.48 -5.64
CA ASN A 74 3.69 -8.08 -5.13
C ASN A 74 2.48 -7.68 -5.98
N LEU A 75 2.33 -8.32 -7.15
CA LEU A 75 1.18 -8.13 -8.05
C LEU A 75 -0.19 -8.34 -7.36
N GLU A 76 -0.24 -9.06 -6.24
CA GLU A 76 -1.47 -9.20 -5.46
C GLU A 76 -1.94 -7.86 -4.85
N ASP A 77 -1.04 -6.92 -4.55
CA ASP A 77 -1.41 -5.58 -4.07
C ASP A 77 -2.08 -4.77 -5.18
N GLU A 78 -1.62 -4.91 -6.43
CA GLU A 78 -2.25 -4.31 -7.60
C GLU A 78 -3.67 -4.87 -7.82
N TRP A 79 -3.80 -6.20 -7.89
CA TRP A 79 -5.09 -6.83 -8.13
C TRP A 79 -6.07 -6.69 -6.98
N PHE A 80 -5.59 -6.65 -5.74
CA PHE A 80 -6.43 -6.33 -4.60
C PHE A 80 -6.95 -4.89 -4.70
N THR A 81 -6.12 -3.95 -5.16
CA THR A 81 -6.53 -2.57 -5.44
C THR A 81 -7.62 -2.51 -6.50
N VAL A 82 -7.46 -3.23 -7.61
CA VAL A 82 -8.51 -3.33 -8.65
C VAL A 82 -9.82 -3.84 -8.03
N PHE A 83 -9.77 -4.90 -7.23
CA PHE A 83 -10.95 -5.41 -6.52
C PHE A 83 -11.59 -4.34 -5.64
N LEU A 84 -10.81 -3.61 -4.83
CA LEU A 84 -11.32 -2.54 -3.97
C LEU A 84 -12.02 -1.45 -4.80
N LEU A 85 -11.45 -1.05 -5.94
CA LEU A 85 -12.07 -0.06 -6.84
C LEU A 85 -13.40 -0.58 -7.43
N PHE A 86 -13.49 -1.87 -7.76
CA PHE A 86 -14.75 -2.50 -8.15
C PHE A 86 -15.76 -2.49 -7.00
N GLU A 87 -15.36 -2.80 -5.76
CA GLU A 87 -16.23 -2.70 -4.58
C GLU A 87 -16.74 -1.27 -4.34
N ILE A 88 -15.84 -0.27 -4.42
CA ILE A 88 -16.24 1.15 -4.33
C ILE A 88 -17.31 1.45 -5.38
N SER A 89 -17.11 1.06 -6.64
CA SER A 89 -18.06 1.35 -7.71
C SER A 89 -19.41 0.66 -7.49
N ARG A 90 -19.45 -0.51 -6.84
CA ARG A 90 -20.67 -1.24 -6.47
C ARG A 90 -21.39 -0.57 -5.32
N ALA A 91 -20.69 -0.12 -4.29
CA ALA A 91 -21.31 0.52 -3.13
C ALA A 91 -21.76 1.95 -3.44
N PHE A 92 -21.00 2.66 -4.27
CA PHE A 92 -21.22 4.07 -4.60
C PHE A 92 -21.50 4.21 -6.10
N HIS A 93 -22.77 4.02 -6.46
CA HIS A 93 -23.22 3.93 -7.85
C HIS A 93 -22.98 5.18 -8.72
N ALA A 94 -22.84 6.36 -8.12
CA ALA A 94 -22.68 7.64 -8.82
C ALA A 94 -21.20 8.01 -9.02
N LEU A 95 -20.33 6.99 -9.19
CA LEU A 95 -18.89 7.14 -9.38
C LEU A 95 -18.44 6.52 -10.70
N SER A 96 -17.51 7.19 -11.36
CA SER A 96 -16.76 6.67 -12.50
C SER A 96 -15.29 6.61 -12.12
N ILE A 97 -14.70 5.42 -12.18
CA ILE A 97 -13.35 5.17 -11.66
C ILE A 97 -12.41 4.85 -12.81
N ARG A 98 -11.22 5.45 -12.81
CA ARG A 98 -10.11 5.09 -13.69
C ARG A 98 -9.04 4.38 -12.88
N VAL A 99 -8.38 3.42 -13.50
CA VAL A 99 -7.22 2.71 -12.93
C VAL A 99 -6.24 2.38 -14.04
N TRP A 100 -4.96 2.68 -13.83
CA TRP A 100 -3.89 2.49 -14.80
C TRP A 100 -2.55 2.30 -14.08
N ASP A 101 -1.56 1.74 -14.75
CA ASP A 101 -0.20 1.55 -14.22
C ASP A 101 0.84 2.26 -15.12
N SER A 102 2.11 1.91 -14.99
CA SER A 102 3.20 2.42 -15.84
C SER A 102 3.08 2.04 -17.31
N ASP A 103 2.38 0.93 -17.63
CA ASP A 103 2.13 0.44 -18.99
C ASP A 103 0.82 1.00 -19.59
N GLY A 104 -0.01 1.65 -18.77
CA GLY A 104 -1.24 2.33 -19.17
C GLY A 104 -2.48 1.57 -18.71
N GLU A 105 -3.39 1.28 -19.64
CA GLU A 105 -4.69 0.66 -19.31
C GLU A 105 -4.56 -0.87 -19.17
N PHE A 106 -3.84 -1.34 -18.15
CA PHE A 106 -3.43 -2.75 -17.98
C PHE A 106 -4.60 -3.74 -17.87
N LEU A 107 -5.79 -3.32 -17.41
CA LEU A 107 -6.97 -4.18 -17.41
C LEU A 107 -7.36 -4.68 -18.82
N LEU A 108 -6.97 -3.95 -19.88
CA LEU A 108 -7.19 -4.37 -21.25
C LEU A 108 -6.34 -5.58 -21.64
N ILE A 109 -5.20 -5.81 -20.96
CA ILE A 109 -4.32 -6.96 -21.21
C ILE A 109 -5.05 -8.26 -20.88
N GLU A 110 -5.77 -8.29 -19.76
CA GLU A 110 -6.56 -9.46 -19.36
C GLU A 110 -7.69 -9.78 -20.35
N ALA A 111 -8.23 -8.74 -20.98
CA ALA A 111 -9.30 -8.85 -21.96
C ALA A 111 -8.80 -8.88 -23.42
N ALA A 112 -7.49 -9.01 -23.67
CA ALA A 112 -6.86 -8.77 -24.98
C ALA A 112 -7.55 -9.55 -26.14
N PHE A 113 -7.93 -10.80 -25.92
CA PHE A 113 -8.59 -11.65 -26.93
C PHE A 113 -10.05 -11.26 -27.24
N HIS A 114 -10.62 -10.36 -26.45
CA HIS A 114 -12.02 -9.93 -26.57
C HIS A 114 -12.15 -8.44 -26.89
N LEU A 115 -11.04 -7.71 -26.99
CA LEU A 115 -11.07 -6.28 -27.27
C LEU A 115 -11.59 -6.00 -28.69
N PRO A 116 -12.33 -4.89 -28.90
CA PRO A 116 -12.65 -4.42 -30.23
C PRO A 116 -11.36 -4.12 -31.02
N ARG A 117 -11.30 -4.50 -32.30
CA ARG A 117 -10.11 -4.31 -33.16
C ARG A 117 -9.61 -2.87 -33.27
N TRP A 118 -10.46 -1.89 -32.97
CA TRP A 118 -10.11 -0.48 -33.03
C TRP A 118 -9.37 0.01 -31.77
N LEU A 119 -9.51 -0.68 -30.64
CA LEU A 119 -8.95 -0.27 -29.35
C LEU A 119 -7.50 -0.74 -29.25
N ASN A 120 -6.59 0.19 -28.99
CA ASN A 120 -5.16 -0.07 -28.85
C ASN A 120 -4.53 0.90 -27.84
N PRO A 121 -3.27 0.67 -27.40
CA PRO A 121 -2.62 1.52 -26.41
C PRO A 121 -2.57 3.01 -26.79
N ASP A 122 -2.46 3.32 -28.08
CA ASP A 122 -2.38 4.72 -28.57
C ASP A 122 -3.71 5.47 -28.45
N ASN A 123 -4.84 4.77 -28.29
CA ASN A 123 -6.17 5.39 -28.28
C ASN A 123 -7.04 5.01 -27.08
N SER A 124 -6.50 4.30 -26.09
CA SER A 124 -7.24 3.85 -24.90
C SER A 124 -7.39 4.93 -23.82
N GLU A 125 -6.61 6.01 -23.89
CA GLU A 125 -6.64 7.11 -22.91
C GLU A 125 -8.05 7.71 -22.80
N ASN A 126 -8.51 7.90 -21.56
CA ASN A 126 -9.86 8.37 -21.23
C ASN A 126 -10.99 7.51 -21.80
N ARG A 127 -10.79 6.23 -22.11
CA ARG A 127 -11.87 5.34 -22.58
C ARG A 127 -12.30 4.28 -21.58
N LEU A 128 -11.41 3.87 -20.68
CA LEU A 128 -11.65 2.77 -19.77
C LEU A 128 -12.07 3.28 -18.40
N PHE A 129 -13.20 2.77 -17.89
CA PHE A 129 -13.72 3.13 -16.58
C PHE A 129 -14.33 1.94 -15.88
N ILE A 130 -14.29 1.92 -14.55
CA ILE A 130 -15.06 1.03 -13.69
C ILE A 130 -16.24 1.83 -13.14
N ARG A 131 -17.46 1.32 -13.30
CA ARG A 131 -18.69 1.96 -12.83
C ARG A 131 -19.74 0.90 -12.48
N ARG A 132 -20.40 1.05 -11.33
CA ARG A 132 -21.43 0.11 -10.82
C ARG A 132 -21.01 -1.37 -10.83
N GLY A 133 -19.72 -1.65 -10.63
CA GLY A 133 -19.18 -3.01 -10.64
C GLY A 133 -18.95 -3.61 -12.04
N ASP A 134 -19.09 -2.82 -13.10
CA ASP A 134 -18.84 -3.20 -14.49
C ASP A 134 -17.70 -2.37 -15.10
N LEU A 135 -17.05 -2.94 -16.11
CA LEU A 135 -16.07 -2.24 -16.95
C LEU A 135 -16.78 -1.51 -18.10
N HIS A 136 -16.41 -0.28 -18.37
CA HIS A 136 -16.95 0.57 -19.42
C HIS A 136 -15.84 0.98 -20.39
N ILE A 137 -16.12 0.90 -21.68
CA ILE A 137 -15.25 1.34 -22.77
C ILE A 137 -16.02 2.35 -23.63
N ILE A 138 -15.54 3.59 -23.67
CA ILE A 138 -16.14 4.65 -24.49
C ILE A 138 -15.98 4.30 -25.99
N PRO A 139 -17.09 4.10 -26.74
CA PRO A 139 -17.02 3.70 -28.14
C PRO A 139 -16.37 4.76 -29.03
N LYS A 140 -15.42 4.35 -29.89
CA LYS A 140 -14.78 5.25 -30.86
C LYS A 140 -15.77 5.90 -31.84
N THR A 141 -16.88 5.23 -32.14
CA THR A 141 -17.94 5.74 -33.02
C THR A 141 -18.70 6.91 -32.41
N SER A 142 -18.81 6.96 -31.09
CA SER A 142 -19.51 8.01 -30.36
C SER A 142 -18.56 9.15 -30.00
N LEU A 143 -17.34 8.81 -29.54
CA LEU A 143 -16.28 9.77 -29.22
C LEU A 143 -14.94 9.31 -29.83
N PRO A 144 -14.51 9.89 -30.97
CA PRO A 144 -13.28 9.49 -31.66
C PRO A 144 -11.99 9.79 -30.90
N ASP A 145 -11.92 10.90 -30.16
CA ASP A 145 -10.76 11.34 -29.37
C ASP A 145 -11.25 12.01 -28.07
N PRO A 146 -11.75 11.24 -27.08
CA PRO A 146 -12.45 11.81 -25.94
C PRO A 146 -11.51 12.52 -24.97
N THR A 147 -11.91 13.73 -24.53
CA THR A 147 -11.35 14.30 -23.30
C THR A 147 -11.92 13.57 -22.08
N LEU A 148 -11.28 13.71 -20.91
CA LEU A 148 -11.81 13.17 -19.65
C LEU A 148 -13.25 13.65 -19.38
N VAL A 149 -13.54 14.93 -19.63
CA VAL A 149 -14.87 15.52 -19.43
C VAL A 149 -15.90 14.89 -20.37
N ASP A 150 -15.54 14.68 -21.64
CA ASP A 150 -16.43 14.03 -22.62
C ASP A 150 -16.79 12.62 -22.18
N SER A 151 -15.80 11.85 -21.72
CA SER A 151 -16.01 10.48 -21.26
C SER A 151 -16.88 10.41 -19.99
N LEU A 152 -16.63 11.27 -19.01
CA LEU A 152 -17.45 11.33 -17.80
C LEU A 152 -18.91 11.69 -18.12
N ASN A 153 -19.12 12.68 -18.98
CA ASN A 153 -20.47 13.03 -19.45
C ASN A 153 -21.11 11.88 -20.24
N PHE A 154 -20.34 11.15 -21.06
CA PHE A 154 -20.85 10.00 -21.79
C PHE A 154 -21.29 8.87 -20.86
N LEU A 155 -20.53 8.57 -19.81
CA LEU A 155 -20.87 7.53 -18.84
C LEU A 155 -22.17 7.85 -18.09
N ILE A 156 -22.40 9.11 -17.75
CA ILE A 156 -23.62 9.55 -17.05
C ILE A 156 -24.85 9.42 -17.95
N ASN A 157 -24.72 9.80 -19.22
CA ASN A 157 -25.87 9.90 -20.13
C ASN A 157 -26.14 8.63 -20.94
N ASN A 158 -25.09 7.83 -21.22
CA ASN A 158 -25.12 6.69 -22.15
C ASN A 158 -24.46 5.45 -21.52
N GLU A 159 -24.74 5.19 -20.24
CA GLU A 159 -24.12 4.10 -19.47
C GLU A 159 -24.22 2.73 -20.19
N ASN A 160 -25.38 2.41 -20.75
CA ASN A 160 -25.62 1.15 -21.47
C ASN A 160 -24.75 1.00 -22.73
N GLU A 161 -24.45 2.10 -23.43
CA GLU A 161 -23.64 2.07 -24.66
C GLU A 161 -22.14 1.94 -24.37
N SER A 162 -21.71 2.41 -23.18
CA SER A 162 -20.31 2.31 -22.75
C SER A 162 -20.00 0.98 -22.08
N ARG A 163 -20.99 0.23 -21.57
CA ARG A 163 -20.73 -1.03 -20.88
C ARG A 163 -20.03 -2.03 -21.80
N ALA A 164 -18.86 -2.51 -21.38
CA ALA A 164 -18.09 -3.47 -22.16
C ALA A 164 -18.85 -4.81 -22.30
N SER A 165 -18.55 -5.54 -23.38
CA SER A 165 -19.17 -6.84 -23.66
C SER A 165 -18.93 -7.86 -22.53
N GLU A 166 -19.83 -8.83 -22.38
CA GLU A 166 -19.71 -9.89 -21.36
C GLU A 166 -18.36 -10.64 -21.43
N ALA A 167 -17.80 -10.82 -22.63
CA ALA A 167 -16.48 -11.45 -22.77
C ALA A 167 -15.37 -10.63 -22.10
N ILE A 168 -15.41 -9.30 -22.23
CA ILE A 168 -14.47 -8.38 -21.58
C ILE A 168 -14.74 -8.33 -20.07
N GLN A 169 -16.02 -8.22 -19.65
CA GLN A 169 -16.40 -8.23 -18.24
C GLN A 169 -15.86 -9.48 -17.55
N ASN A 170 -16.13 -10.66 -18.12
CA ASN A 170 -15.74 -11.94 -17.54
C ASN A 170 -14.22 -12.12 -17.53
N ALA A 171 -13.49 -11.60 -18.52
CA ALA A 171 -12.04 -11.65 -18.51
C ALA A 171 -11.45 -10.94 -17.28
N VAL A 172 -11.83 -9.69 -17.04
CA VAL A 172 -11.35 -8.90 -15.90
C VAL A 172 -11.93 -9.41 -14.58
N LYS A 173 -13.24 -9.69 -14.51
CA LYS A 173 -13.91 -10.14 -13.28
C LYS A 173 -13.41 -11.50 -12.80
N ARG A 174 -12.96 -12.39 -13.69
CA ARG A 174 -12.33 -13.65 -13.28
C ARG A 174 -11.08 -13.41 -12.43
N LYS A 175 -10.23 -12.44 -12.78
CA LYS A 175 -9.02 -12.10 -12.00
C LYS A 175 -9.35 -11.65 -10.58
N ILE A 176 -10.44 -10.90 -10.40
CA ILE A 176 -10.84 -10.38 -9.09
C ILE A 176 -11.91 -11.22 -8.36
N SER A 177 -12.32 -12.36 -8.93
CA SER A 177 -13.51 -13.10 -8.47
C SER A 177 -13.37 -13.73 -7.08
N ASP A 178 -12.15 -14.07 -6.68
CA ASP A 178 -11.85 -14.74 -5.40
C ASP A 178 -11.51 -13.75 -4.27
N TYR A 179 -11.48 -12.44 -4.56
CA TYR A 179 -11.37 -11.45 -3.50
C TYR A 179 -12.70 -11.29 -2.74
N PRO A 180 -12.66 -11.08 -1.42
CA PRO A 180 -11.48 -10.79 -0.59
C PRO A 180 -10.76 -12.03 -0.03
N HIS A 181 -11.20 -13.26 -0.34
CA HIS A 181 -10.59 -14.48 0.19
C HIS A 181 -9.15 -14.68 -0.31
N ARG A 182 -8.87 -14.33 -1.56
CA ARG A 182 -7.52 -14.32 -2.15
C ARG A 182 -6.55 -13.44 -1.36
N ALA A 183 -6.94 -12.20 -1.03
CA ALA A 183 -6.12 -11.30 -0.21
C ALA A 183 -5.78 -11.91 1.16
N LYS A 184 -6.72 -12.64 1.79
CA LYS A 184 -6.47 -13.34 3.05
C LYS A 184 -5.49 -14.50 2.89
N ARG A 185 -5.62 -15.29 1.81
CA ARG A 185 -4.70 -16.39 1.48
C ARG A 185 -3.30 -15.92 1.08
N ASN A 186 -3.19 -14.70 0.55
CA ASN A 186 -1.89 -14.08 0.26
C ASN A 186 -1.12 -13.72 1.54
N MET A 187 -1.76 -13.72 2.71
CA MET A 187 -1.08 -13.50 3.98
C MET A 187 -0.51 -14.81 4.50
N HIS A 188 0.78 -14.79 4.81
CA HIS A 188 1.55 -15.92 5.31
C HIS A 188 2.05 -15.63 6.73
N ASN A 189 1.75 -16.54 7.66
CA ASN A 189 2.21 -16.51 9.03
C ASN A 189 3.41 -17.43 9.19
N VAL A 190 4.48 -16.91 9.77
CA VAL A 190 5.70 -17.68 9.97
C VAL A 190 6.28 -17.44 11.36
N ARG A 191 6.81 -18.51 11.95
CA ARG A 191 7.57 -18.43 13.19
C ARG A 191 8.99 -17.94 12.90
N VAL A 192 9.43 -16.95 13.66
CA VAL A 192 10.78 -16.40 13.56
C VAL A 192 11.38 -16.22 14.94
N ARG A 193 12.71 -16.37 15.01
CA ARG A 193 13.50 -16.06 16.22
C ARG A 193 14.24 -14.76 15.98
N VAL A 194 13.82 -13.71 16.68
CA VAL A 194 14.33 -12.35 16.50
C VAL A 194 14.77 -11.74 17.83
N PRO A 195 15.63 -10.70 17.83
CA PRO A 195 15.91 -9.92 19.02
C PRO A 195 14.61 -9.32 19.61
N VAL A 196 14.59 -9.12 20.94
CA VAL A 196 13.41 -8.60 21.64
C VAL A 196 12.95 -7.24 21.08
N SER A 197 13.89 -6.40 20.67
CA SER A 197 13.61 -5.09 20.04
C SER A 197 12.79 -5.24 18.76
N VAL A 198 13.14 -6.19 17.89
CA VAL A 198 12.41 -6.49 16.64
C VAL A 198 11.04 -7.06 16.96
N ALA A 199 10.96 -8.02 17.89
CA ALA A 199 9.69 -8.58 18.35
C ALA A 199 8.76 -7.50 18.89
N GLN A 200 9.30 -6.54 19.64
CA GLN A 200 8.56 -5.41 20.20
C GLN A 200 8.01 -4.48 19.12
N VAL A 201 8.80 -4.15 18.09
CA VAL A 201 8.33 -3.36 16.94
C VAL A 201 7.18 -4.07 16.23
N LEU A 202 7.35 -5.35 15.88
CA LEU A 202 6.34 -6.12 15.13
C LEU A 202 5.08 -6.41 15.94
N LYS A 203 5.18 -6.53 17.27
CA LYS A 203 4.02 -6.68 18.16
C LYS A 203 3.15 -5.42 18.17
N HIS A 204 3.76 -4.24 18.17
CA HIS A 204 3.04 -2.98 18.19
C HIS A 204 2.54 -2.56 16.81
N GLU A 205 3.35 -2.77 15.76
CA GLU A 205 3.04 -2.36 14.39
C GLU A 205 3.46 -3.47 13.40
N PRO A 206 2.60 -4.48 13.18
CA PRO A 206 2.89 -5.60 12.29
C PRO A 206 3.23 -5.16 10.85
N CYS A 207 2.66 -4.06 10.37
CA CYS A 207 2.90 -3.55 9.02
C CYS A 207 4.36 -3.13 8.77
N LEU A 208 5.14 -2.81 9.80
CA LEU A 208 6.55 -2.43 9.65
C LEU A 208 7.44 -3.59 9.18
N ILE A 209 6.92 -4.83 9.18
CA ILE A 209 7.59 -5.96 8.53
C ILE A 209 7.92 -5.66 7.07
N SER A 210 7.08 -4.88 6.39
CA SER A 210 7.22 -4.60 4.98
C SER A 210 8.48 -3.80 4.69
N LEU A 211 8.81 -2.83 5.56
CA LEU A 211 10.08 -2.09 5.52
C LEU A 211 11.28 -2.97 5.82
N ALA A 212 11.16 -3.90 6.78
CA ALA A 212 12.25 -4.81 7.08
C ALA A 212 12.56 -5.71 5.87
N VAL A 213 11.52 -6.19 5.19
CA VAL A 213 11.66 -7.00 3.97
C VAL A 213 12.25 -6.16 2.84
N GLU A 214 11.73 -4.95 2.59
CA GLU A 214 12.24 -4.02 1.57
C GLU A 214 13.73 -3.72 1.80
N GLY A 215 14.10 -3.27 3.00
CA GLY A 215 15.50 -2.95 3.31
C GLY A 215 16.43 -4.14 3.21
N PHE A 216 15.94 -5.34 3.51
CA PHE A 216 16.71 -6.55 3.27
C PHE A 216 16.82 -6.85 1.77
N TYR A 217 15.71 -6.89 1.04
CA TYR A 217 15.63 -7.30 -0.36
C TYR A 217 16.40 -6.35 -1.28
N ASP A 218 16.24 -5.04 -1.09
CA ASP A 218 16.84 -3.96 -1.89
C ASP A 218 18.22 -3.51 -1.35
N ARG A 219 18.82 -4.28 -0.43
CA ARG A 219 20.09 -3.93 0.22
C ARG A 219 21.20 -3.66 -0.80
N ASP A 220 22.01 -2.67 -0.49
CA ASP A 220 23.22 -2.29 -1.21
C ASP A 220 24.47 -2.37 -0.32
N ILE A 221 25.63 -2.01 -0.86
CA ILE A 221 26.92 -2.06 -0.14
C ILE A 221 26.92 -1.13 1.09
N ASP A 222 26.20 -0.02 1.05
CA ASP A 222 26.21 0.97 2.12
C ASP A 222 25.28 0.57 3.27
N THR A 223 24.06 0.17 2.96
CA THR A 223 23.08 -0.37 3.91
C THR A 223 23.61 -1.64 4.58
N MET A 224 24.31 -2.50 3.85
CA MET A 224 25.00 -3.68 4.40
C MET A 224 25.99 -3.37 5.53
N LYS A 225 26.59 -2.17 5.54
CA LYS A 225 27.48 -1.76 6.65
C LYS A 225 26.70 -1.56 7.95
N TYR A 226 25.44 -1.14 7.88
CA TYR A 226 24.58 -1.02 9.06
C TYR A 226 24.23 -2.40 9.61
N ALA A 227 23.76 -3.31 8.76
CA ALA A 227 23.48 -4.68 9.15
C ALA A 227 24.70 -5.45 9.67
N ALA A 228 25.92 -5.14 9.20
CA ALA A 228 27.13 -5.75 9.73
C ALA A 228 27.42 -5.38 11.20
N LYS A 229 26.95 -4.20 11.63
CA LYS A 229 27.17 -3.69 13.00
C LYS A 229 26.01 -4.01 13.94
N MET A 230 24.77 -4.00 13.45
CA MET A 230 23.54 -4.22 14.23
C MET A 230 23.45 -3.32 15.49
N GLU A 231 23.75 -2.03 15.35
CA GLU A 231 23.83 -1.09 16.48
C GLU A 231 22.46 -0.83 17.15
N ARG A 232 21.36 -0.83 16.38
CA ARG A 232 20.04 -0.46 16.88
C ARG A 232 19.28 -1.66 17.44
N PHE A 233 19.18 -2.74 16.67
CA PHE A 233 18.32 -3.88 17.00
C PHE A 233 19.04 -5.03 17.71
N LEU A 234 20.38 -4.99 17.82
CA LEU A 234 21.17 -6.02 18.51
C LEU A 234 22.33 -5.41 19.32
N SER A 235 22.03 -4.43 20.17
CA SER A 235 23.05 -3.66 20.89
C SER A 235 23.94 -4.49 21.83
N LYS A 236 23.46 -5.64 22.33
CA LYS A 236 24.25 -6.58 23.14
C LYS A 236 24.92 -7.70 22.35
N GLY A 237 24.83 -7.68 21.01
CA GLY A 237 25.43 -8.67 20.14
C GLY A 237 25.03 -10.10 20.50
N LYS A 238 26.02 -10.97 20.76
CA LYS A 238 25.81 -12.40 21.03
C LYS A 238 25.16 -12.70 22.38
N GLU A 239 25.13 -11.74 23.30
CA GLU A 239 24.48 -11.88 24.60
C GLU A 239 22.97 -11.58 24.52
N GLU A 240 22.50 -11.05 23.37
CA GLU A 240 21.08 -10.82 23.14
C GLU A 240 20.35 -12.15 22.96
N GLU A 241 19.22 -12.30 23.63
CA GLU A 241 18.38 -13.48 23.50
C GLU A 241 17.40 -13.32 22.33
N LEU A 242 17.26 -14.37 21.51
CA LEU A 242 16.25 -14.42 20.46
C LEU A 242 14.96 -15.01 21.01
N VAL A 243 13.86 -14.28 20.82
CA VAL A 243 12.51 -14.72 21.18
C VAL A 243 11.78 -15.26 19.96
N LEU A 244 11.02 -16.34 20.16
CA LEU A 244 10.16 -16.91 19.14
C LEU A 244 8.87 -16.09 19.05
N VAL A 245 8.52 -15.61 17.87
CA VAL A 245 7.29 -14.87 17.61
C VAL A 245 6.67 -15.30 16.28
N ASN A 246 5.37 -15.08 16.13
CA ASN A 246 4.68 -15.24 14.86
C ASN A 246 4.66 -13.90 14.12
N VAL A 247 5.07 -13.90 12.85
CA VAL A 247 5.06 -12.72 11.99
C VAL A 247 4.19 -13.01 10.79
N LYS A 248 3.25 -12.11 10.53
CA LYS A 248 2.40 -12.11 9.34
C LYS A 248 3.04 -11.21 8.28
N MET A 249 3.09 -11.65 7.03
CA MET A 249 3.54 -10.87 5.87
C MET A 249 2.84 -11.38 4.60
N SER A 250 3.05 -10.77 3.44
CA SER A 250 2.57 -11.34 2.17
C SER A 250 3.42 -12.53 1.73
N ARG A 251 2.85 -13.41 0.91
CA ARG A 251 3.60 -14.51 0.28
C ARG A 251 4.80 -13.98 -0.52
N ALA A 252 4.64 -12.88 -1.25
CA ALA A 252 5.74 -12.23 -1.96
C ALA A 252 6.88 -11.82 -1.00
N MET A 253 6.55 -11.16 0.11
CA MET A 253 7.56 -10.78 1.13
C MET A 253 8.26 -11.99 1.74
N TYR A 254 7.51 -13.05 2.05
CA TYR A 254 8.09 -14.29 2.56
C TYR A 254 9.04 -14.93 1.54
N ALA A 255 8.65 -15.00 0.26
CA ALA A 255 9.48 -15.50 -0.82
C ALA A 255 10.78 -14.67 -0.99
N GLN A 256 10.68 -13.34 -0.94
CA GLN A 256 11.82 -12.42 -1.00
C GLN A 256 12.85 -12.70 0.09
N LEU A 257 12.40 -13.02 1.32
CA LEU A 257 13.30 -13.41 2.40
C LEU A 257 13.86 -14.83 2.19
N MET A 258 13.02 -15.81 1.84
CA MET A 258 13.41 -17.21 1.76
C MET A 258 14.39 -17.51 0.62
N GLN A 259 14.16 -16.96 -0.57
CA GLN A 259 14.92 -17.29 -1.77
C GLN A 259 16.32 -16.67 -1.82
N GLN A 260 16.63 -15.71 -0.94
CA GLN A 260 17.94 -15.09 -0.90
C GLN A 260 18.85 -15.70 0.15
N THR A 261 19.99 -16.24 -0.29
CA THR A 261 21.05 -16.68 0.62
C THR A 261 21.75 -15.48 1.24
N PHE A 262 21.92 -15.50 2.58
CA PHE A 262 22.55 -14.40 3.28
C PHE A 262 23.40 -14.90 4.44
N GLN A 263 24.62 -14.36 4.54
CA GLN A 263 25.52 -14.70 5.64
C GLN A 263 25.24 -13.80 6.83
N ALA A 264 24.93 -14.42 7.98
CA ALA A 264 24.62 -13.67 9.19
C ALA A 264 25.81 -12.77 9.61
N PRO A 265 25.53 -11.55 10.10
CA PRO A 265 26.55 -10.71 10.73
C PRO A 265 27.24 -11.45 11.88
N LYS A 266 28.54 -11.22 12.07
CA LYS A 266 29.34 -11.94 13.09
C LYS A 266 28.81 -11.75 14.52
N CYS A 267 28.14 -10.63 14.78
CA CYS A 267 27.54 -10.31 16.07
C CYS A 267 26.20 -11.02 16.30
N TYR A 268 25.54 -11.52 15.25
CA TYR A 268 24.22 -12.13 15.35
C TYR A 268 24.30 -13.52 16.02
N PRO A 269 23.48 -13.82 17.04
CA PRO A 269 23.52 -15.07 17.79
C PRO A 269 22.84 -16.23 17.04
N MET A 270 23.41 -16.63 15.89
CA MET A 270 22.87 -17.76 15.10
C MET A 270 23.02 -19.11 15.84
N PRO A 271 21.97 -19.95 15.85
CA PRO A 271 22.04 -21.30 16.41
C PRO A 271 22.89 -22.24 15.53
N SER A 272 23.30 -23.37 16.11
CA SER A 272 24.03 -24.41 15.37
C SER A 272 23.14 -25.11 14.34
N ARG A 273 23.70 -25.38 13.15
CA ARG A 273 23.03 -26.10 12.06
C ARG A 273 22.79 -27.59 12.34
N SER A 274 23.51 -28.18 13.30
CA SER A 274 23.61 -29.63 13.47
C SER A 274 22.55 -30.30 14.36
N GLY A 275 21.60 -29.54 14.93
CA GLY A 275 20.66 -30.07 15.93
C GLY A 275 19.18 -29.81 15.66
N ASP A 276 18.83 -28.60 15.21
CA ASP A 276 17.44 -28.17 15.03
C ASP A 276 17.32 -27.39 13.71
N ALA A 277 16.96 -28.10 12.64
CA ALA A 277 16.81 -27.49 11.31
C ALA A 277 15.69 -26.45 11.27
N ALA A 278 14.58 -26.70 11.99
CA ALA A 278 13.46 -25.79 12.07
C ALA A 278 13.85 -24.52 12.85
N GLY A 279 14.44 -24.66 14.03
CA GLY A 279 14.92 -23.52 14.82
C GLY A 279 16.04 -22.74 14.13
N TYR A 280 16.86 -23.40 13.31
CA TYR A 280 17.84 -22.70 12.46
C TYR A 280 17.15 -21.85 11.39
N LEU A 281 16.12 -22.38 10.71
CA LEU A 281 15.36 -21.63 9.71
C LEU A 281 14.61 -20.45 10.33
N GLU A 282 13.98 -20.65 11.49
CA GLU A 282 13.31 -19.59 12.26
C GLU A 282 14.30 -18.45 12.60
N ALA A 283 15.53 -18.80 13.00
CA ALA A 283 16.58 -17.84 13.30
C ALA A 283 17.19 -17.20 12.05
N GLU A 284 17.33 -17.94 10.94
CA GLU A 284 17.80 -17.38 9.67
C GLU A 284 16.81 -16.34 9.12
N LEU A 285 15.52 -16.64 9.16
CA LEU A 285 14.49 -15.70 8.74
C LEU A 285 14.44 -14.48 9.66
N GLY A 286 14.49 -14.70 10.98
CA GLY A 286 14.56 -13.62 11.96
C GLY A 286 15.82 -12.76 11.83
N MET A 287 16.94 -13.35 11.41
CA MET A 287 18.18 -12.64 11.13
C MET A 287 18.04 -11.72 9.92
N LYS A 288 17.42 -12.19 8.83
CA LYS A 288 17.15 -11.37 7.64
C LYS A 288 16.25 -10.19 7.98
N ILE A 289 15.17 -10.43 8.74
CA ILE A 289 14.25 -9.38 9.21
C ILE A 289 14.98 -8.34 10.08
N ALA A 290 15.78 -8.80 11.06
CA ALA A 290 16.52 -7.90 11.95
C ALA A 290 17.54 -7.05 11.18
N CYS A 291 18.27 -7.65 10.23
CA CYS A 291 19.19 -6.93 9.35
C CYS A 291 18.46 -5.91 8.49
N GLY A 292 17.31 -6.28 7.91
CA GLY A 292 16.50 -5.36 7.11
C GLY A 292 16.01 -4.14 7.90
N PHE A 293 15.52 -4.35 9.13
CA PHE A 293 15.19 -3.25 10.03
C PHE A 293 16.38 -2.34 10.33
N GLU A 294 17.55 -2.92 10.60
CA GLU A 294 18.78 -2.17 10.85
C GLU A 294 19.15 -1.30 9.64
N MET A 295 19.06 -1.84 8.43
CA MET A 295 19.35 -1.14 7.18
C MET A 295 18.41 0.05 6.98
N VAL A 296 17.09 -0.17 7.01
CA VAL A 296 16.10 0.90 6.80
C VAL A 296 16.22 1.98 7.87
N TYR A 297 16.36 1.58 9.14
CA TYR A 297 16.44 2.52 10.25
C TYR A 297 17.57 3.54 10.04
N TRP A 298 18.79 3.06 9.77
CA TRP A 298 19.94 3.96 9.61
C TRP A 298 19.95 4.71 8.29
N GLN A 299 19.47 4.10 7.21
CA GLN A 299 19.32 4.77 5.93
C GLN A 299 18.39 5.98 6.06
N ARG A 300 17.16 5.77 6.55
CA ARG A 300 16.16 6.84 6.73
C ARG A 300 16.61 7.89 7.73
N LYS A 301 17.28 7.48 8.80
CA LYS A 301 17.86 8.40 9.79
C LYS A 301 18.93 9.30 9.18
N LYS A 302 19.80 8.76 8.32
CA LYS A 302 20.84 9.53 7.61
C LYS A 302 20.27 10.48 6.56
N GLU A 303 19.20 10.08 5.88
CA GLU A 303 18.50 10.90 4.88
C GLU A 303 17.77 12.10 5.52
N GLY A 304 17.73 12.18 6.85
CA GLY A 304 17.00 13.22 7.57
C GLY A 304 15.49 13.04 7.43
N ASP A 305 15.05 11.81 7.17
CA ASP A 305 13.65 11.40 7.11
C ASP A 305 13.05 11.22 8.52
N GLU A 306 13.66 11.89 9.53
CA GLU A 306 13.14 12.06 10.89
C GLU A 306 11.87 12.94 10.94
N GLY A 307 11.19 13.13 9.80
CA GLY A 307 10.01 13.97 9.65
C GLY A 307 10.37 15.43 9.42
N LYS A 308 10.69 15.80 8.17
CA LYS A 308 10.62 17.20 7.73
C LYS A 308 9.16 17.65 7.75
N GLY A 309 8.72 18.13 8.93
CA GLY A 309 7.33 18.46 9.23
C GLY A 309 6.49 17.19 9.48
N SER A 310 5.65 17.20 10.51
CA SER A 310 4.64 16.14 10.67
C SER A 310 3.75 16.09 9.41
N THR A 311 3.24 14.92 9.04
CA THR A 311 2.22 14.77 7.96
C THR A 311 1.08 15.77 8.15
N ARG A 312 0.74 16.04 9.41
CA ARG A 312 -0.14 17.13 9.84
C ARG A 312 0.30 18.52 9.34
N SER A 313 1.56 18.92 9.55
CA SER A 313 2.10 20.20 9.06
C SER A 313 1.97 20.32 7.53
N LYS A 314 2.39 19.29 6.79
CA LYS A 314 2.28 19.28 5.32
C LYS A 314 0.84 19.36 4.85
N TYR A 315 -0.08 18.70 5.54
CA TYR A 315 -1.51 18.78 5.29
C TYR A 315 -2.03 20.22 5.48
N PHE A 316 -1.70 20.88 6.59
CA PHE A 316 -2.12 22.28 6.82
C PHE A 316 -1.49 23.25 5.83
N GLU A 317 -0.20 23.10 5.50
CA GLU A 317 0.46 23.88 4.45
C GLU A 317 -0.20 23.68 3.08
N SER A 318 -0.64 22.46 2.77
CA SER A 318 -1.38 22.14 1.55
C SER A 318 -2.74 22.84 1.53
N LEU A 319 -3.47 22.88 2.65
CA LEU A 319 -4.75 23.59 2.75
C LEU A 319 -4.58 25.10 2.53
N GLU A 320 -3.52 25.69 3.07
CA GLU A 320 -3.18 27.10 2.82
C GLU A 320 -2.92 27.35 1.33
N LYS A 321 -2.09 26.51 0.70
CA LYS A 321 -1.78 26.61 -0.73
C LYS A 321 -2.99 26.36 -1.63
N SER A 322 -3.91 25.49 -1.23
CA SER A 322 -5.13 25.19 -2.00
C SER A 322 -6.24 26.23 -1.84
N GLY A 323 -5.99 27.29 -1.05
CA GLY A 323 -6.98 28.33 -0.79
C GLY A 323 -8.16 27.86 0.07
N TYR A 324 -8.00 26.79 0.87
CA TYR A 324 -9.06 26.22 1.71
C TYR A 324 -9.64 27.24 2.70
N PHE A 325 -8.79 28.14 3.21
CA PHE A 325 -9.18 29.19 4.14
C PHE A 325 -9.73 30.44 3.45
N GLU A 326 -9.94 30.44 2.13
CA GLU A 326 -10.57 31.53 1.37
C GLU A 326 -9.90 32.92 1.58
N GLY A 327 -8.61 32.96 1.89
CA GLY A 327 -7.89 34.20 2.21
C GLY A 327 -8.28 34.86 3.54
N LEU A 328 -9.01 34.14 4.41
CA LEU A 328 -9.40 34.61 5.74
C LEU A 328 -8.16 34.85 6.62
N ILE A 329 -8.24 35.89 7.45
CA ILE A 329 -7.16 36.26 8.37
C ILE A 329 -7.04 35.18 9.46
N PRO A 330 -5.82 34.68 9.74
CA PRO A 330 -5.56 33.76 10.85
C PRO A 330 -6.14 34.28 12.17
N GLY A 331 -6.92 33.46 12.85
CA GLY A 331 -7.55 33.79 14.14
C GLY A 331 -8.93 34.45 14.07
N SER A 332 -9.44 34.78 12.88
CA SER A 332 -10.85 35.15 12.71
C SER A 332 -11.79 34.01 13.13
N LYS A 333 -13.04 34.32 13.52
CA LYS A 333 -14.02 33.31 13.96
C LYS A 333 -14.23 32.24 12.88
N GLU A 334 -14.30 32.66 11.63
CA GLU A 334 -14.52 31.76 10.49
C GLU A 334 -13.27 30.93 10.16
N TYR A 335 -12.08 31.53 10.22
CA TYR A 335 -10.82 30.79 10.08
C TYR A 335 -10.68 29.71 11.15
N LYS A 336 -11.00 30.02 12.41
CA LYS A 336 -10.97 29.04 13.51
C LYS A 336 -11.95 27.88 13.26
N ARG A 337 -13.16 28.17 12.78
CA ARG A 337 -14.15 27.14 12.43
C ARG A 337 -13.65 26.22 11.30
N LEU A 338 -13.07 26.79 10.24
CA LEU A 338 -12.47 26.00 9.16
C LEU A 338 -11.27 25.17 9.63
N MET A 339 -10.46 25.73 10.52
CA MET A 339 -9.33 25.01 11.14
C MET A 339 -9.82 23.82 11.98
N GLU A 340 -10.82 24.01 12.83
CA GLU A 340 -11.42 22.93 13.64
C GLU A 340 -12.01 21.82 12.74
N ASN A 341 -12.72 22.19 11.66
CA ASN A 341 -13.24 21.22 10.69
C ASN A 341 -12.11 20.45 9.98
N ALA A 342 -11.04 21.15 9.58
CA ALA A 342 -9.88 20.53 8.95
C ALA A 342 -9.15 19.58 9.90
N GLU A 343 -9.05 19.92 11.19
CA GLU A 343 -8.50 19.06 12.23
C GLU A 343 -9.36 17.82 12.47
N GLU A 344 -10.68 17.98 12.57
CA GLU A 344 -11.59 16.85 12.75
C GLU A 344 -11.55 15.90 11.54
N TYR A 345 -11.54 16.45 10.34
CA TYR A 345 -11.40 15.68 9.11
C TYR A 345 -10.05 14.94 9.06
N TYR A 346 -8.93 15.63 9.36
CA TYR A 346 -7.62 15.01 9.44
C TYR A 346 -7.60 13.87 10.46
N ARG A 347 -8.20 14.06 11.64
CA ARG A 347 -8.27 13.01 12.66
C ARG A 347 -9.07 11.80 12.18
N LYS A 348 -10.21 12.03 11.52
CA LYS A 348 -11.05 10.95 10.98
C LYS A 348 -10.37 10.20 9.85
N SER A 349 -9.72 10.90 8.92
CA SER A 349 -8.95 10.25 7.84
C SER A 349 -7.73 9.52 8.38
N ASN A 350 -7.03 10.07 9.38
CA ASN A 350 -5.81 9.45 9.91
C ASN A 350 -6.06 8.14 10.67
N LEU A 351 -7.29 7.90 11.16
CA LEU A 351 -7.67 6.57 11.66
C LEU A 351 -7.55 5.48 10.57
N PHE A 352 -7.70 5.86 9.30
CA PHE A 352 -7.61 4.97 8.14
C PHE A 352 -6.25 5.05 7.41
N VAL A 353 -5.50 6.15 7.59
CA VAL A 353 -4.20 6.41 6.94
C VAL A 353 -3.00 6.08 7.87
N ARG A 354 -3.25 5.63 9.11
CA ARG A 354 -2.21 5.33 10.11
C ARG A 354 -1.06 4.48 9.55
N THR A 355 -1.36 3.44 8.77
CA THR A 355 -0.33 2.59 8.14
C THR A 355 0.57 3.38 7.20
N SER A 356 0.00 4.25 6.36
CA SER A 356 0.77 5.11 5.45
C SER A 356 1.64 6.10 6.22
N GLU A 357 1.11 6.75 7.28
CA GLU A 357 1.90 7.66 8.12
C GLU A 357 3.11 6.94 8.75
N MET A 358 2.92 5.71 9.21
CA MET A 358 3.97 4.90 9.82
C MET A 358 5.08 4.52 8.84
N LEU A 359 4.70 4.09 7.64
CA LEU A 359 5.65 3.76 6.58
C LEU A 359 6.38 5.00 6.06
N SER A 360 5.76 6.19 6.15
CA SER A 360 6.38 7.46 5.74
C SER A 360 7.39 8.03 6.76
N ALA A 361 7.24 7.72 8.05
CA ALA A 361 8.14 8.20 9.12
C ALA A 361 8.55 7.07 10.08
N PRO A 362 9.19 5.99 9.58
CA PRO A 362 9.35 4.75 10.33
C PRO A 362 10.33 4.88 11.51
N VAL A 363 11.39 5.69 11.37
CA VAL A 363 12.41 5.89 12.41
C VAL A 363 11.80 6.42 13.70
N ARG A 364 10.98 7.47 13.59
CA ARG A 364 10.29 8.07 14.74
C ARG A 364 9.40 7.05 15.44
N ARG A 365 8.62 6.29 14.66
CA ARG A 365 7.68 5.32 15.23
C ARG A 365 8.41 4.15 15.91
N ILE A 366 9.49 3.66 15.30
CA ILE A 366 10.36 2.64 15.88
C ILE A 366 10.94 3.15 17.21
N ASP A 367 11.44 4.38 17.25
CA ASP A 367 12.01 4.98 18.47
C ASP A 367 10.97 5.12 19.59
N GLU A 368 9.74 5.55 19.27
CA GLU A 368 8.62 5.61 20.21
C GLU A 368 8.29 4.23 20.81
N ILE A 369 8.25 3.18 19.98
CA ILE A 369 7.93 1.82 20.43
C ILE A 369 9.06 1.25 21.30
N LEU A 370 10.31 1.44 20.87
CA LEU A 370 11.47 0.94 21.60
C LEU A 370 11.73 1.70 22.91
N ALA A 371 11.17 2.90 23.09
CA ALA A 371 11.18 3.63 24.35
C ALA A 371 10.21 3.03 25.39
N LEU A 372 9.22 2.23 24.96
CA LEU A 372 8.32 1.53 25.88
C LEU A 372 9.07 0.39 26.60
N PRO A 373 8.77 0.12 27.88
CA PRO A 373 9.35 -1.02 28.59
C PRO A 373 9.05 -2.35 27.87
N HIS A 374 10.08 -3.15 27.64
CA HIS A 374 9.97 -4.46 27.00
C HIS A 374 11.06 -5.41 27.53
N SER A 375 10.75 -6.70 27.55
CA SER A 375 11.62 -7.76 28.05
C SER A 375 11.38 -9.08 27.34
N VAL A 376 12.33 -10.00 27.45
CA VAL A 376 12.21 -11.37 26.93
C VAL A 376 10.96 -12.08 27.46
N ASN A 377 10.59 -11.82 28.72
CA ASN A 377 9.46 -12.48 29.38
C ASN A 377 8.11 -12.13 28.75
N ASP A 378 8.00 -10.99 28.06
CA ASP A 378 6.78 -10.59 27.37
C ASP A 378 6.40 -11.52 26.20
N PHE A 379 7.37 -12.31 25.72
CA PHE A 379 7.22 -13.21 24.58
C PHE A 379 7.34 -14.69 24.96
N ARG A 380 7.98 -15.04 26.09
CA ARG A 380 8.18 -16.44 26.53
C ARG A 380 6.90 -17.16 26.98
N SER A 381 5.90 -16.42 27.45
CA SER A 381 4.66 -17.00 27.99
C SER A 381 3.56 -17.21 26.94
N GLN A 382 3.83 -16.85 25.67
CA GLN A 382 2.86 -16.92 24.59
C GLN A 382 3.07 -18.20 23.79
N GLU A 383 2.01 -18.98 23.61
CA GLU A 383 2.02 -20.09 22.66
C GLU A 383 2.06 -19.52 21.24
N VAL A 384 3.16 -19.76 20.52
CA VAL A 384 3.35 -19.25 19.16
C VAL A 384 2.77 -20.28 18.18
N PRO A 385 1.77 -19.90 17.35
CA PRO A 385 1.17 -20.82 16.38
C PRO A 385 2.21 -21.36 15.40
N PRO A 386 2.00 -22.56 14.83
CA PRO A 386 2.87 -23.09 13.80
C PRO A 386 2.88 -22.18 12.57
N ALA A 387 3.97 -22.21 11.81
CA ALA A 387 4.06 -21.53 10.52
C ALA A 387 3.05 -22.14 9.52
N ASP A 388 2.56 -21.29 8.62
CA ASP A 388 1.75 -21.72 7.49
C ASP A 388 2.58 -22.58 6.52
N ASP A 389 1.90 -23.40 5.73
CA ASP A 389 2.54 -24.21 4.69
C ASP A 389 3.21 -23.33 3.63
N ASP A 390 4.46 -23.66 3.28
CA ASP A 390 5.30 -22.95 2.31
C ASP A 390 5.52 -23.74 1.01
N SER A 391 4.81 -24.86 0.79
CA SER A 391 4.98 -25.71 -0.39
C SER A 391 4.74 -24.98 -1.72
N TRP A 392 3.82 -24.00 -1.72
CA TRP A 392 3.52 -23.12 -2.85
C TRP A 392 4.74 -22.34 -3.37
N LEU A 393 5.77 -22.14 -2.53
CA LEU A 393 7.02 -21.49 -2.92
C LEU A 393 7.84 -22.34 -3.90
N TYR A 394 7.66 -23.67 -3.88
CA TYR A 394 8.48 -24.62 -4.62
C TYR A 394 7.75 -25.35 -5.75
N SER A 395 6.42 -25.48 -5.64
CA SER A 395 5.60 -26.19 -6.63
C SER A 395 5.10 -25.32 -7.78
N GLY A 396 5.21 -23.99 -7.67
CA GLY A 396 4.38 -23.06 -8.43
C GLY A 396 2.94 -23.07 -7.91
N GLU A 397 2.26 -21.92 -7.97
CA GLU A 397 0.81 -21.86 -7.74
C GLU A 397 0.08 -22.27 -9.03
N ASP A 398 -0.91 -23.17 -8.91
CA ASP A 398 -1.81 -23.56 -10.02
C ASP A 398 -2.67 -22.40 -10.54
#